data_AF-A0A1F8S546-F1
#
_entry.id   AF-A0A1F8S546-F1
#
_cell.length_a   1.000
_cell.length_b   1.000
_cell.length_c   1.000
_cell.angle_alpha   90.00
_cell.angle_beta   90.00
_cell.angle_gamma   90.00
#
_symmetry.space_group_name_H-M   'P 1'
#
loop_
_entity.id
_entity.type
_entity.pdbx_description
1 polymer ?
#
loop_
_entity_poly.entity_id
_entity_poly.type
_entity_poly.pdbx_seq_one_letter_code
_entity_poly.pdbx_strand_id
1 'polypeptide(L)'
;MHRITASGVRRLSVAVGAGLLALAAALPASAVMYSREMYEGTATWSYDGCGPVVDATATFSGMYSVRAGTGKDDDAFFAHDTFQFREVHVRASDGKVGVVTGILNWKETRGTRVEGSIFAFSAVFAGQVVLRDGDGNVVIRDRGTINETILFDTFGDDVPGGEYVDTIASALRGQFPGLTSDAFCEYWNS
;
A
#
# COMPACT_ATOMS: atom_id res chain seq x y z
N MET A 1 4.41 -19.66 22.73
CA MET A 1 5.70 -19.62 22.01
C MET A 1 5.67 -20.64 20.88
N HIS A 2 5.56 -20.18 19.63
CA HIS A 2 5.90 -20.96 18.44
C HIS A 2 6.55 -20.00 17.45
N ARG A 3 7.74 -20.35 16.94
CA ARG A 3 8.42 -19.61 15.88
C ARG A 3 7.88 -20.10 14.54
N ILE A 4 7.49 -19.19 13.66
CA ILE A 4 7.40 -19.47 12.22
C ILE A 4 8.49 -18.63 11.54
N THR A 5 9.62 -19.27 11.27
CA THR A 5 10.72 -18.70 10.48
C THR A 5 10.54 -19.11 9.02
N ALA A 6 10.30 -18.15 8.15
CA ALA A 6 10.40 -18.32 6.69
C ALA A 6 11.15 -17.13 6.09
N SER A 7 12.48 -17.15 6.22
CA SER A 7 13.38 -16.14 5.68
C SER A 7 13.58 -16.34 4.17
N GLY A 8 12.83 -15.61 3.35
CA GLY A 8 12.99 -15.55 1.89
C GLY A 8 13.68 -14.26 1.45
N VAL A 9 15.01 -14.30 1.28
CA VAL A 9 15.80 -13.13 0.83
C VAL A 9 15.47 -12.81 -0.64
N ARG A 10 14.73 -11.74 -0.87
CA ARG A 10 14.33 -11.27 -2.21
C ARG A 10 15.45 -10.41 -2.80
N ARG A 11 16.19 -10.93 -3.79
CA ARG A 11 17.16 -10.14 -4.58
C ARG A 11 16.52 -9.73 -5.89
N LEU A 12 16.19 -8.44 -6.05
CA LEU A 12 15.99 -7.84 -7.37
C LEU A 12 17.28 -7.12 -7.79
N SER A 13 17.79 -7.47 -8.96
CA SER A 13 18.86 -6.73 -9.63
C SER A 13 18.24 -5.85 -10.71
N VAL A 14 18.20 -4.53 -10.50
CA VAL A 14 17.83 -3.56 -11.54
C VAL A 14 19.10 -2.83 -11.97
N ALA A 15 19.42 -2.90 -13.26
CA ALA A 15 20.52 -2.12 -13.84
C ALA A 15 19.99 -0.76 -14.31
N VAL A 16 20.39 0.32 -13.64
CA VAL A 16 20.06 1.70 -14.03
C VAL A 16 21.25 2.31 -14.78
N GLY A 17 21.04 2.76 -16.01
CA GLY A 17 22.04 3.49 -16.79
C GLY A 17 22.16 4.94 -16.35
N ALA A 18 23.39 5.43 -16.16
CA ALA A 18 23.66 6.81 -15.72
C ALA A 18 23.59 7.83 -16.88
N GLY A 19 23.09 9.04 -16.61
CA GLY A 19 22.86 10.08 -17.64
C GLY A 19 22.61 11.51 -17.14
N LEU A 20 23.59 12.09 -16.45
CA LEU A 20 23.91 13.53 -16.28
C LEU A 20 22.98 14.62 -16.89
N LEU A 21 22.55 15.60 -16.06
CA LEU A 21 23.05 17.01 -16.07
C LEU A 21 22.25 17.90 -15.11
N ALA A 22 22.93 18.60 -14.20
CA ALA A 22 22.31 19.55 -13.25
C ALA A 22 22.46 21.01 -13.74
N LEU A 23 21.33 21.71 -13.92
CA LEU A 23 21.29 23.17 -14.03
C LEU A 23 20.60 23.73 -12.78
N ALA A 24 21.39 24.37 -11.91
CA ALA A 24 20.87 25.00 -10.70
C ALA A 24 20.22 26.37 -11.02
N ALA A 25 18.91 26.37 -11.25
CA ALA A 25 18.09 27.56 -11.16
C ALA A 25 17.34 27.55 -9.82
N ALA A 26 17.46 28.61 -9.02
CA ALA A 26 16.71 28.78 -7.78
C ALA A 26 15.23 29.04 -8.09
N LEU A 27 14.47 27.96 -8.33
CA LEU A 27 13.03 28.00 -8.48
C LEU A 27 12.37 28.34 -7.12
N PRO A 28 11.23 29.06 -7.12
CA PRO A 28 10.46 29.25 -5.90
C PRO A 28 10.04 27.88 -5.34
N ALA A 29 9.98 27.76 -4.01
CA ALA A 29 9.70 26.50 -3.30
C ALA A 29 8.21 26.06 -3.41
N SER A 30 7.70 25.90 -4.62
CA SER A 30 6.65 24.92 -4.89
C SER A 30 7.22 23.54 -4.61
N ALA A 31 6.59 22.79 -3.70
CA ALA A 31 6.99 21.43 -3.32
C ALA A 31 7.40 20.61 -4.55
N VAL A 32 8.70 20.31 -4.67
CA VAL A 32 9.26 19.71 -5.87
C VAL A 32 8.70 18.29 -5.98
N MET A 33 7.96 18.03 -7.06
CA MET A 33 7.58 16.66 -7.44
C MET A 33 8.86 15.93 -7.80
N TYR A 34 9.29 15.01 -6.92
CA TYR A 34 10.51 14.22 -7.13
C TYR A 34 10.25 13.12 -8.16
N SER A 35 9.17 12.37 -7.98
CA SER A 35 8.73 11.34 -8.92
C SER A 35 7.20 11.31 -9.05
N ARG A 36 6.76 10.83 -10.21
CA ARG A 36 5.36 10.50 -10.50
C ARG A 36 5.33 9.43 -11.58
N GLU A 37 4.92 8.24 -11.19
CA GLU A 37 5.07 7.03 -11.99
C GLU A 37 3.74 6.30 -12.05
N MET A 38 3.33 5.90 -13.25
CA MET A 38 2.23 4.97 -13.43
C MET A 38 2.78 3.55 -13.39
N TYR A 39 2.06 2.64 -12.75
CA TYR A 39 2.43 1.23 -12.68
C TYR A 39 1.23 0.34 -12.98
N GLU A 40 1.52 -0.84 -13.50
CA GLU A 40 0.56 -1.93 -13.67
C GLU A 40 1.27 -3.27 -13.45
N GLY A 41 0.50 -4.32 -13.13
CA GLY A 41 1.07 -5.63 -12.92
C GLY A 41 0.06 -6.72 -12.60
N THR A 42 0.58 -7.92 -12.42
CA THR A 42 -0.17 -9.11 -12.02
C THR A 42 0.49 -9.78 -10.82
N ALA A 43 -0.31 -10.48 -10.02
CA ALA A 43 0.15 -11.30 -8.91
C ALA A 43 -0.64 -12.61 -8.82
N THR A 44 -0.03 -13.63 -8.23
CA THR A 44 -0.66 -14.92 -7.95
C THR A 44 -0.21 -15.44 -6.59
N TRP A 45 -1.13 -15.93 -5.77
CA TRP A 45 -0.84 -16.50 -4.45
C TRP A 45 -1.92 -17.50 -4.05
N SER A 46 -1.67 -18.25 -2.98
CA SER A 46 -2.66 -19.13 -2.35
C SER A 46 -2.72 -18.83 -0.85
N TYR A 47 -3.87 -19.03 -0.22
CA TYR A 47 -4.05 -18.84 1.23
C TYR A 47 -5.09 -19.82 1.79
N ASP A 48 -5.02 -20.06 3.09
CA ASP A 48 -5.88 -20.98 3.85
C ASP A 48 -6.46 -20.35 5.14
N GLY A 49 -6.31 -19.03 5.32
CA GLY A 49 -6.66 -18.31 6.55
C GLY A 49 -8.13 -18.37 7.00
N CYS A 50 -9.04 -18.82 6.13
CA CYS A 50 -10.45 -19.07 6.47
C CYS A 50 -10.80 -20.57 6.61
N GLY A 51 -9.83 -21.48 6.50
CA GLY A 51 -10.01 -22.94 6.53
C GLY A 51 -9.72 -23.60 5.19
N PRO A 52 -10.53 -23.36 4.14
CA PRO A 52 -10.25 -23.90 2.80
C PRO A 52 -9.07 -23.21 2.12
N VAL A 53 -8.33 -23.96 1.31
CA VAL A 53 -7.31 -23.40 0.41
C VAL A 53 -8.01 -22.66 -0.75
N VAL A 54 -7.59 -21.42 -0.98
CA VAL A 54 -8.07 -20.57 -2.06
C VAL A 54 -6.87 -20.07 -2.86
N ASP A 55 -6.92 -20.29 -4.18
CA ASP A 55 -5.94 -19.77 -5.14
C ASP A 55 -6.42 -18.43 -5.70
N ALA A 56 -5.54 -17.45 -5.74
CA ALA A 56 -5.86 -16.08 -6.12
C ALA A 56 -4.96 -15.58 -7.25
N THR A 57 -5.56 -14.85 -8.18
CA THR A 57 -4.87 -14.14 -9.28
C THR A 57 -5.35 -12.69 -9.31
N ALA A 58 -4.45 -11.74 -9.50
CA ALA A 58 -4.77 -10.32 -9.50
C ALA A 58 -4.20 -9.59 -10.72
N THR A 59 -4.93 -8.55 -11.14
CA THR A 59 -4.44 -7.45 -11.97
C THR A 59 -4.57 -6.16 -11.17
N PHE A 60 -3.52 -5.35 -11.14
CA PHE A 60 -3.52 -4.06 -10.44
C PHE A 60 -2.89 -2.96 -11.29
N SER A 61 -3.30 -1.72 -11.06
CA SER A 61 -2.70 -0.53 -11.64
C SER A 61 -2.85 0.66 -10.72
N GLY A 62 -1.90 1.58 -10.78
CA GLY A 62 -1.90 2.75 -9.92
C GLY A 62 -0.96 3.84 -10.40
N MET A 63 -0.86 4.88 -9.59
CA MET A 63 0.00 6.02 -9.83
C MET A 63 0.63 6.44 -8.51
N TYR A 64 1.89 6.08 -8.34
CA TYR A 64 2.72 6.49 -7.22
C TYR A 64 3.32 7.87 -7.49
N SER A 65 3.51 8.65 -6.43
CA SER A 65 4.11 9.97 -6.53
C SER A 65 4.79 10.37 -5.23
N VAL A 66 5.94 11.02 -5.34
CA VAL A 66 6.67 11.60 -4.21
C VAL A 66 6.87 13.09 -4.45
N ARG A 67 6.62 13.89 -3.42
CA ARG A 67 6.99 15.31 -3.38
C ARG A 67 7.92 15.56 -2.20
N ALA A 68 8.90 16.45 -2.38
CA ALA A 68 9.60 17.04 -1.26
C ALA A 68 8.64 17.87 -0.40
N GLY A 69 8.95 18.01 0.89
CA GLY A 69 8.37 19.01 1.75
C GLY A 69 8.95 20.40 1.46
N THR A 70 8.69 21.34 2.37
CA THR A 70 9.06 22.75 2.19
C THR A 70 9.25 23.44 3.53
N GLY A 71 10.21 24.35 3.63
CA GLY A 71 10.43 25.14 4.85
C GLY A 71 11.09 24.30 5.94
N LYS A 72 10.47 24.17 7.11
CA LYS A 72 11.02 23.39 8.24
C LYS A 72 10.95 21.86 8.08
N ASP A 73 10.35 21.41 6.98
CA ASP A 73 10.09 20.00 6.67
C ASP A 73 10.63 19.70 5.24
N ASP A 74 11.65 20.42 4.76
CA ASP A 74 12.18 20.32 3.39
C ASP A 74 12.98 19.04 3.09
N ASP A 75 13.46 18.37 4.13
CA ASP A 75 14.08 17.04 4.10
C ASP A 75 13.07 15.88 4.34
N ALA A 76 11.77 16.18 4.47
CA ALA A 76 10.72 15.18 4.49
C ALA A 76 10.20 14.90 3.06
N PHE A 77 10.11 13.63 2.68
CA PHE A 77 9.47 13.21 1.44
C PHE A 77 8.07 12.67 1.71
N PHE A 78 7.10 13.12 0.91
CA PHE A 78 5.70 12.76 1.07
C PHE A 78 5.25 11.92 -0.11
N ALA A 79 4.96 10.65 0.17
CA ALA A 79 4.45 9.70 -0.78
C ALA A 79 2.92 9.75 -0.87
N HIS A 80 2.42 9.47 -2.07
CA HIS A 80 1.01 9.38 -2.38
C HIS A 80 0.79 8.39 -3.52
N ASP A 81 -0.01 7.37 -3.26
CA ASP A 81 -0.45 6.39 -4.23
C ASP A 81 -1.97 6.45 -4.42
N THR A 82 -2.43 6.26 -5.65
CA THR A 82 -3.83 6.01 -5.98
C THR A 82 -3.86 4.81 -6.90
N PHE A 83 -4.51 3.75 -6.45
CA PHE A 83 -4.43 2.44 -7.10
C PHE A 83 -5.77 1.72 -7.11
N GLN A 84 -5.90 0.78 -8.04
CA GLN A 84 -7.04 -0.09 -8.22
C GLN A 84 -6.58 -1.51 -8.49
N PHE A 85 -7.43 -2.47 -8.12
CA PHE A 85 -7.15 -3.87 -8.39
C PHE A 85 -8.42 -4.66 -8.69
N ARG A 86 -8.23 -5.79 -9.35
CA ARG A 86 -9.21 -6.86 -9.48
C ARG A 86 -8.52 -8.19 -9.21
N GLU A 87 -9.10 -8.98 -8.31
CA GLU A 87 -8.64 -10.30 -7.92
C GLU A 87 -9.71 -11.33 -8.25
N VAL A 88 -9.30 -12.50 -8.73
CA VAL A 88 -10.14 -13.69 -8.87
C VAL A 88 -9.58 -14.75 -7.93
N HIS A 89 -10.43 -15.17 -7.01
CA HIS A 89 -10.17 -16.15 -5.97
C HIS A 89 -10.96 -17.41 -6.27
N VAL A 90 -10.34 -18.58 -6.20
CA VAL A 90 -10.96 -19.88 -6.52
C VAL A 90 -10.65 -20.87 -5.40
N ARG A 91 -11.70 -21.38 -4.74
CA ARG A 91 -11.57 -22.39 -3.68
C ARG A 91 -11.15 -23.73 -4.29
N ALA A 92 -9.99 -24.26 -3.88
CA ALA A 92 -9.36 -25.40 -4.53
C ALA A 92 -10.15 -26.73 -4.40
N SER A 93 -11.03 -26.85 -3.41
CA SER A 93 -11.81 -28.07 -3.15
C SER A 93 -12.98 -28.32 -4.11
N ASP A 94 -13.58 -27.26 -4.65
CA ASP A 94 -14.82 -27.34 -5.43
C ASP A 94 -14.97 -26.27 -6.53
N GLY A 95 -14.00 -25.35 -6.66
CA GLY A 95 -14.02 -24.30 -7.67
C GLY A 95 -14.92 -23.11 -7.34
N LYS A 96 -15.41 -22.92 -6.10
CA LYS A 96 -16.18 -21.72 -5.73
C LYS A 96 -15.36 -20.45 -6.04
N VAL A 97 -15.94 -19.53 -6.81
CA VAL A 97 -15.25 -18.32 -7.28
C VAL A 97 -15.70 -17.08 -6.51
N GLY A 98 -14.75 -16.30 -6.01
CA GLY A 98 -14.97 -14.95 -5.50
C GLY A 98 -14.19 -13.91 -6.33
N VAL A 99 -14.78 -12.77 -6.63
CA VAL A 99 -14.11 -11.67 -7.35
C VAL A 99 -14.05 -10.44 -6.45
N VAL A 100 -12.84 -10.06 -6.05
CA VAL A 100 -12.59 -8.85 -5.26
C VAL A 100 -12.18 -7.72 -6.18
N THR A 101 -12.72 -6.52 -5.95
CA THR A 101 -12.36 -5.29 -6.67
C THR A 101 -12.12 -4.17 -5.69
N GLY A 102 -11.05 -3.40 -5.88
CA GLY A 102 -10.67 -2.30 -4.99
C GLY A 102 -10.32 -1.02 -5.75
N ILE A 103 -10.68 0.14 -5.18
CA ILE A 103 -10.20 1.46 -5.59
C ILE A 103 -9.80 2.21 -4.31
N LEU A 104 -8.53 2.59 -4.23
CA LEU A 104 -7.83 2.95 -3.00
C LEU A 104 -6.89 4.14 -3.24
N ASN A 105 -6.65 4.91 -2.19
CA ASN A 105 -5.62 5.95 -2.15
C ASN A 105 -4.94 5.92 -0.78
N TRP A 106 -3.62 5.98 -0.77
CA TRP A 106 -2.81 6.15 0.44
C TRP A 106 -1.97 7.40 0.29
N LYS A 107 -2.00 8.29 1.29
CA LYS A 107 -1.42 9.63 1.19
C LYS A 107 -0.79 10.07 2.51
N GLU A 108 0.49 10.45 2.45
CA GLU A 108 1.12 11.20 3.54
C GLU A 108 0.69 12.66 3.52
N THR A 109 0.14 13.10 4.65
CA THR A 109 -0.48 14.42 4.82
C THR A 109 0.38 15.36 5.66
N ARG A 110 1.17 14.83 6.59
CA ARG A 110 2.05 15.58 7.48
C ARG A 110 3.28 14.75 7.83
N GLY A 111 4.46 15.37 7.83
CA GLY A 111 5.66 14.84 8.44
C GLY A 111 6.01 15.68 9.67
N THR A 112 6.67 15.09 10.65
CA THR A 112 7.26 15.82 11.79
C THR A 112 8.48 15.04 12.24
N ARG A 113 9.68 15.61 12.11
CA ARG A 113 10.90 14.99 12.63
C ARG A 113 10.75 14.75 14.13
N VAL A 114 11.11 13.54 14.55
CA VAL A 114 11.14 13.13 15.96
C VAL A 114 12.54 13.37 16.50
N GLU A 115 13.54 12.75 15.87
CA GLU A 115 14.96 12.91 16.14
C GLU A 115 15.79 12.46 14.94
N GLY A 116 16.97 13.05 14.71
CA GLY A 116 17.85 12.66 13.58
C GLY A 116 17.13 12.62 12.22
N SER A 117 17.19 11.46 11.57
CA SER A 117 16.51 11.10 10.33
C SER A 117 15.11 10.46 10.53
N ILE A 118 14.64 10.29 11.78
CA ILE A 118 13.35 9.68 12.07
C ILE A 118 12.24 10.74 11.99
N PHE A 119 11.22 10.45 11.18
CA PHE A 119 10.00 11.25 11.05
C PHE A 119 8.76 10.47 11.49
N ALA A 120 7.84 11.16 12.13
CA ALA A 120 6.45 10.73 12.29
C ALA A 120 5.64 11.25 11.11
N PHE A 121 5.22 10.36 10.20
CA PHE A 121 4.35 10.69 9.07
C PHE A 121 2.90 10.35 9.37
N SER A 122 2.02 11.34 9.33
CA SER A 122 0.57 11.15 9.36
C SER A 122 0.05 10.80 7.98
N ALA A 123 -0.38 9.55 7.79
CA ALA A 123 -0.92 9.03 6.54
C ALA A 123 -2.44 8.85 6.60
N VAL A 124 -3.08 8.97 5.45
CA VAL A 124 -4.51 8.67 5.24
C VAL A 124 -4.60 7.58 4.18
N PHE A 125 -5.10 6.42 4.57
CA PHE A 125 -5.47 5.35 3.66
C PHE A 125 -7.00 5.36 3.52
N ALA A 126 -7.53 5.46 2.31
CA ALA A 126 -8.96 5.55 2.05
C ALA A 126 -9.37 4.79 0.78
N GLY A 127 -10.58 4.24 0.75
CA GLY A 127 -11.09 3.61 -0.46
C GLY A 127 -12.32 2.74 -0.23
N GLN A 128 -12.61 1.92 -1.25
CA GLN A 128 -13.69 0.95 -1.24
C GLN A 128 -13.20 -0.38 -1.82
N VAL A 129 -13.63 -1.49 -1.21
CA VAL A 129 -13.46 -2.85 -1.77
C VAL A 129 -14.82 -3.54 -1.84
N VAL A 130 -15.00 -4.37 -2.87
CA VAL A 130 -16.23 -5.15 -3.10
C VAL A 130 -15.86 -6.58 -3.45
N LEU A 131 -16.34 -7.55 -2.66
CA LEU A 131 -16.37 -8.97 -3.02
C LEU A 131 -17.68 -9.27 -3.73
N ARG A 132 -17.59 -9.98 -4.86
CA ARG A 132 -18.71 -10.63 -5.53
C ARG A 132 -18.52 -12.14 -5.58
N ASP A 133 -19.62 -12.88 -5.63
CA ASP A 133 -19.60 -14.31 -5.94
C ASP A 133 -19.36 -14.57 -7.44
N GLY A 134 -19.35 -15.85 -7.83
CA GLY A 134 -19.18 -16.29 -9.21
C GLY A 134 -20.32 -15.87 -10.16
N ASP A 135 -21.52 -15.59 -9.62
CA ASP A 135 -22.67 -15.09 -10.38
C ASP A 135 -22.68 -13.55 -10.50
N GLY A 136 -21.79 -12.87 -9.78
CA GLY A 136 -21.63 -11.41 -9.78
C GLY A 136 -22.46 -10.68 -8.72
N ASN A 137 -23.15 -11.39 -7.82
CA ASN A 137 -23.86 -10.77 -6.70
C ASN A 137 -22.85 -10.18 -5.70
N VAL A 138 -23.19 -9.06 -5.07
CA VAL A 138 -22.35 -8.44 -4.06
C VAL A 138 -22.50 -9.18 -2.73
N VAL A 139 -21.39 -9.75 -2.24
CA VAL A 139 -21.31 -10.42 -0.93
C VAL A 139 -20.85 -9.44 0.15
N ILE A 140 -19.80 -8.68 -0.14
CA ILE A 140 -19.21 -7.68 0.78
C ILE A 140 -19.01 -6.36 0.03
N ARG A 141 -19.26 -5.24 0.69
CA ARG A 141 -19.00 -3.89 0.17
C ARG A 141 -18.53 -2.99 1.32
N ASP A 142 -17.22 -2.87 1.45
CA ASP A 142 -16.58 -2.13 2.52
C ASP A 142 -16.03 -0.80 2.00
N ARG A 143 -16.20 0.26 2.80
CA ARG A 143 -15.67 1.59 2.53
C ARG A 143 -15.30 2.26 3.84
N GLY A 144 -14.10 2.82 3.89
CA GLY A 144 -13.63 3.50 5.08
C GLY A 144 -12.41 4.38 4.87
N THR A 145 -11.84 4.81 5.98
CA THR A 145 -10.57 5.52 6.06
C THR A 145 -9.81 5.06 7.29
N ILE A 146 -8.55 4.66 7.13
CA ILE A 146 -7.58 4.56 8.21
C ILE A 146 -6.76 5.85 8.22
N ASN A 147 -6.58 6.41 9.41
CA ASN A 147 -5.64 7.50 9.63
C ASN A 147 -4.52 6.93 10.49
N GLU A 148 -3.31 6.93 9.97
CA GLU A 148 -2.14 6.35 10.61
C GLU A 148 -1.10 7.41 10.94
N THR A 149 -0.26 7.12 11.92
CA THR A 149 1.01 7.80 12.12
C THR A 149 2.09 6.75 12.21
N ILE A 150 2.95 6.73 11.19
CA ILE A 150 4.08 5.80 11.08
C ILE A 150 5.36 6.53 11.50
N LEU A 151 6.28 5.80 12.15
CA LEU A 151 7.67 6.20 12.28
C LEU A 151 8.45 5.65 11.10
N PHE A 152 9.23 6.51 10.48
CA PHE A 152 10.01 6.20 9.28
C PHE A 152 11.38 6.85 9.40
N ASP A 153 12.44 6.06 9.23
CA ASP A 153 13.82 6.55 9.18
C ASP A 153 14.17 6.88 7.74
N THR A 154 14.36 8.17 7.42
CA THR A 154 14.73 8.64 6.08
C THR A 154 16.21 8.46 5.76
N PHE A 155 17.00 7.85 6.66
CA PHE A 155 18.46 7.75 6.64
C PHE A 155 19.24 9.09 6.64
N GLY A 156 18.59 10.23 6.37
CA GLY A 156 19.20 11.55 6.36
C GLY A 156 20.15 11.80 5.20
N ASP A 157 19.89 11.16 4.04
CA ASP A 157 20.71 11.23 2.82
C ASP A 157 20.11 12.15 1.73
N ASP A 158 19.09 12.95 2.09
CA ASP A 158 18.37 13.91 1.24
C ASP A 158 17.77 13.31 -0.05
N VAL A 159 17.49 12.00 -0.08
CA VAL A 159 16.76 11.34 -1.17
C VAL A 159 15.51 10.59 -0.69
N PRO A 160 14.47 10.43 -1.52
CA PRO A 160 13.32 9.62 -1.17
C PRO A 160 13.67 8.15 -0.99
N GLY A 161 13.36 7.65 0.19
CA GLY A 161 13.69 6.31 0.63
C GLY A 161 13.76 6.29 2.15
N GLY A 162 14.06 5.13 2.70
CA GLY A 162 14.13 4.93 4.14
C GLY A 162 13.60 3.57 4.58
N GLU A 163 13.47 3.42 5.89
CA GLU A 163 12.96 2.22 6.54
C GLU A 163 11.73 2.53 7.39
N TYR A 164 10.67 1.73 7.23
CA TYR A 164 9.53 1.74 8.14
C TYR A 164 9.98 1.19 9.49
N VAL A 165 9.76 1.98 10.55
CA VAL A 165 10.14 1.63 11.92
C VAL A 165 8.96 1.03 12.67
N ASP A 166 7.84 1.76 12.77
CA ASP A 166 6.65 1.34 13.53
C ASP A 166 5.38 2.12 13.15
N THR A 167 4.21 1.66 13.58
CA THR A 167 2.92 2.38 13.50
C THR A 167 2.49 2.79 14.90
N ILE A 168 2.76 4.04 15.26
CA ILE A 168 2.53 4.56 16.62
C ILE A 168 1.11 5.06 16.88
N ALA A 169 0.30 5.23 15.83
CA ALA A 169 -1.13 5.42 15.93
C ALA A 169 -1.84 4.88 14.68
N SER A 170 -2.99 4.23 14.85
CA SER A 170 -3.91 3.89 13.76
C SER A 170 -5.36 4.12 14.22
N ALA A 171 -6.14 4.82 13.41
CA ALA A 171 -7.51 5.22 13.71
C ALA A 171 -8.44 4.90 12.55
N LEU A 172 -9.18 3.80 12.70
CA LEU A 172 -10.18 3.30 11.79
C LEU A 172 -11.47 4.15 11.80
N ARG A 173 -11.97 4.54 10.63
CA ARG A 173 -13.28 5.15 10.41
C ARG A 173 -14.06 4.42 9.32
N GLY A 174 -15.24 3.90 9.67
CA GLY A 174 -16.02 3.01 8.80
C GLY A 174 -15.47 1.58 8.79
N GLN A 175 -16.01 0.74 7.91
CA GLN A 175 -15.40 -0.55 7.57
C GLN A 175 -14.31 -0.29 6.53
N PHE A 176 -13.09 -0.03 7.00
CA PHE A 176 -11.94 0.05 6.10
C PHE A 176 -11.69 -1.33 5.49
N PRO A 177 -11.43 -1.41 4.18
CA PRO A 177 -11.44 -2.69 3.47
C PRO A 177 -10.36 -3.65 3.96
N GLY A 178 -10.78 -4.56 4.83
CA GLY A 178 -10.09 -5.80 5.14
C GLY A 178 -11.01 -6.94 4.79
N LEU A 179 -10.53 -7.87 3.96
CA LEU A 179 -11.09 -9.22 3.80
C LEU A 179 -10.82 -10.07 5.07
N THR A 180 -10.82 -9.42 6.23
CA THR A 180 -10.56 -9.93 7.57
C THR A 180 -11.83 -9.85 8.43
N SER A 181 -12.97 -9.53 7.82
CA SER A 181 -14.29 -9.62 8.43
C SER A 181 -14.73 -11.09 8.46
N ASP A 182 -15.51 -11.46 9.48
CA ASP A 182 -16.07 -12.81 9.59
C ASP A 182 -16.85 -13.19 8.31
N ALA A 183 -17.56 -12.22 7.71
CA ALA A 183 -18.27 -12.35 6.43
C ALA A 183 -17.39 -12.86 5.26
N PHE A 184 -16.09 -12.54 5.23
CA PHE A 184 -15.19 -13.08 4.21
C PHE A 184 -14.94 -14.58 4.42
N CYS A 185 -14.73 -15.00 5.67
CA CYS A 185 -14.58 -16.41 5.98
C CYS A 185 -15.92 -17.18 5.94
N GLU A 186 -17.06 -16.56 6.24
CA GLU A 186 -18.40 -17.12 5.99
C GLU A 186 -18.63 -17.37 4.51
N TYR A 187 -18.19 -16.47 3.64
CA TYR A 187 -18.23 -16.70 2.19
C TYR A 187 -17.39 -17.92 1.79
N TRP A 188 -16.19 -18.09 2.34
CA TRP A 188 -15.36 -19.25 2.03
C TRP A 188 -15.74 -20.55 2.75
N ASN A 189 -16.57 -20.51 3.79
CA ASN A 189 -17.05 -21.70 4.51
C ASN A 189 -18.48 -22.14 4.13
N SER A 190 -19.14 -21.43 3.20
CA SER A 190 -20.43 -21.80 2.60
C SER A 190 -20.32 -22.56 1.29
#